data_AF-A0A534SPS0-F1
#
_entry.id   AF-A0A534SPS0-F1
#
_cell.length_a   1.000
_cell.length_b   1.000
_cell.length_c   1.000
_cell.angle_alpha   90.00
_cell.angle_beta   90.00
_cell.angle_gamma   90.00
#
_symmetry.space_group_name_H-M   'P 1'
#
loop_
_entity.id
_entity.type
_entity.pdbx_description
1 polymer ?
#
loop_
_entity_poly.entity_id
_entity_poly.type
_entity_poly.pdbx_seq_one_letter_code
_entity_poly.pdbx_strand_id
1 'polypeptide(L)'
;AAYFIDASGDAALAGAAGVATDKGEVLQYPSTMFYMQHVDLERALPHLFELNDLLERHFTTAGLPRRSGNLIPTGRPGEVLVAMSRVAIEGRPVDGSDAAELTLGEMLGREQAERCAAFLREHMPGFGDGFISDTAPRLGIRETRRVRGRYALTGDDVLGGRKFEDGICRAAWPIELHVANGLTDWRFLEDGLWYTVPYRCLVPEGVRNLLVVGRCLSATREGFASVRVIGPCMSEGQAAAAAVATASPRGAALADVDVGGVRARLAALGVPL
;
A
#
# COMPACT_ATOMS: atom_id res chain seq x y z
N ALA A 1 -29.10 -1.47 1.16
CA ALA A 1 -28.50 -2.24 2.27
C ALA A 1 -28.51 -1.37 3.53
N ALA A 2 -28.48 -1.97 4.73
CA ALA A 2 -28.44 -1.20 5.99
C ALA A 2 -27.07 -0.55 6.23
N TYR A 3 -26.00 -1.17 5.73
CA TYR A 3 -24.61 -0.75 5.89
C TYR A 3 -23.81 -0.98 4.62
N PHE A 4 -22.75 -0.19 4.45
CA PHE A 4 -21.81 -0.27 3.34
C PHE A 4 -20.37 -0.16 3.87
N ILE A 5 -19.43 -0.84 3.22
CA ILE A 5 -17.99 -0.72 3.47
C ILE A 5 -17.34 -0.42 2.12
N ASP A 6 -16.73 0.75 1.98
CA ASP A 6 -15.94 1.10 0.79
C ASP A 6 -14.51 0.59 0.95
N ALA A 7 -14.22 -0.47 0.20
CA ALA A 7 -12.89 -1.09 0.07
C ALA A 7 -12.35 -0.97 -1.37
N SER A 8 -12.86 -0.03 -2.17
CA SER A 8 -12.44 0.20 -3.57
C SER A 8 -10.95 0.56 -3.69
N GLY A 9 -10.45 1.27 -2.68
CA GLY A 9 -9.09 1.81 -2.63
C GLY A 9 -8.91 3.14 -3.36
N ASP A 10 -9.99 3.73 -3.88
CA ASP A 10 -10.05 5.08 -4.45
C ASP A 10 -11.27 5.90 -4.00
N ALA A 11 -11.89 5.45 -2.90
CA ALA A 11 -13.06 6.02 -2.27
C ALA A 11 -14.24 6.20 -3.25
N ALA A 12 -14.42 5.26 -4.18
CA ALA A 12 -15.43 5.36 -5.23
C ALA A 12 -16.86 5.43 -4.69
N LEU A 13 -17.21 4.58 -3.71
CA LEU A 13 -18.54 4.58 -3.10
C LEU A 13 -18.73 5.80 -2.20
N ALA A 14 -17.72 6.14 -1.40
CA ALA A 14 -17.75 7.34 -0.56
C ALA A 14 -17.93 8.62 -1.41
N GLY A 15 -17.17 8.75 -2.49
CA GLY A 15 -17.28 9.86 -3.43
C GLY A 15 -18.65 9.93 -4.10
N ALA A 16 -19.19 8.79 -4.55
CA ALA A 16 -20.55 8.71 -5.11
C ALA A 16 -21.64 9.09 -4.09
N ALA A 17 -21.39 8.86 -2.79
CA ALA A 17 -22.28 9.25 -1.70
C ALA A 17 -22.12 10.71 -1.26
N GLY A 18 -21.24 11.50 -1.90
CA GLY A 18 -21.01 12.90 -1.54
C GLY A 18 -20.17 13.09 -0.27
N VAL A 19 -19.47 12.05 0.20
CA VAL A 19 -18.53 12.16 1.31
C VAL A 19 -17.36 13.04 0.88
N ALA A 20 -16.92 13.93 1.78
CA ALA A 20 -15.74 14.73 1.54
C ALA A 20 -14.49 13.86 1.43
N THR A 21 -13.74 14.01 0.33
CA THR A 21 -12.48 13.31 0.08
C THR A 21 -11.34 14.27 -0.19
N ASP A 22 -10.14 13.90 0.23
CA ASP A 22 -8.89 14.56 -0.12
C ASP A 22 -8.09 13.72 -1.10
N LYS A 23 -7.50 14.37 -2.10
CA LYS A 23 -6.50 13.79 -3.01
C LYS A 23 -5.26 14.67 -2.93
N GLY A 24 -4.10 14.06 -2.69
CA GLY A 24 -2.85 14.83 -2.59
C GLY A 24 -2.52 15.52 -3.91
N GLU A 25 -1.94 16.73 -3.84
CA GLU A 25 -1.47 17.47 -5.04
C GLU A 25 -0.41 16.68 -5.81
N VAL A 26 0.45 15.97 -5.08
CA VAL A 26 1.47 15.06 -5.64
C VAL A 26 1.21 13.65 -5.12
N LEU A 27 0.73 12.76 -5.98
CA LEU A 27 0.49 11.36 -5.61
C LEU A 27 1.81 10.58 -5.43
N GLN A 28 1.70 9.34 -4.96
CA GLN A 28 2.83 8.41 -4.88
C GLN A 28 2.91 7.56 -6.14
N TYR A 29 4.14 7.40 -6.66
CA TYR A 29 4.37 6.65 -7.90
C TYR A 29 3.99 5.18 -7.71
N PRO A 30 3.18 4.59 -8.60
CA PRO A 30 2.85 3.17 -8.52
C PRO A 30 3.95 2.27 -9.08
N SER A 31 3.81 0.96 -8.86
CA SER A 31 4.75 -0.05 -9.32
C SER A 31 3.99 -1.27 -9.87
N THR A 32 4.52 -1.85 -10.93
CA THR A 32 4.16 -3.19 -11.42
C THR A 32 5.26 -4.16 -11.04
N MET A 33 5.00 -5.00 -10.04
CA MET A 33 5.92 -6.09 -9.71
C MET A 33 5.77 -7.22 -10.74
N PHE A 34 6.83 -8.01 -10.91
CA PHE A 34 6.82 -9.15 -11.82
C PHE A 34 7.69 -10.28 -11.29
N TYR A 35 7.44 -11.49 -11.75
CA TYR A 35 8.19 -12.68 -11.37
C TYR A 35 9.20 -13.00 -12.46
N MET A 36 10.43 -13.31 -12.05
CA MET A 36 11.40 -13.98 -12.91
C MET A 36 11.56 -15.42 -12.46
N GLN A 37 11.64 -16.32 -13.44
CA GLN A 37 11.92 -17.74 -13.26
C GLN A 37 13.29 -18.07 -13.84
N HIS A 38 13.84 -19.22 -13.45
CA HIS A 38 15.13 -19.73 -13.93
C HIS A 38 16.32 -18.88 -13.47
N VAL A 39 16.18 -18.28 -12.28
CA VAL A 39 17.25 -17.58 -11.59
C VAL A 39 18.07 -18.59 -10.79
N ASP A 40 19.39 -18.60 -10.96
CA ASP A 40 20.30 -19.33 -10.08
C ASP A 40 20.36 -18.61 -8.72
N LEU A 41 19.56 -19.10 -7.77
CA LEU A 41 19.43 -18.50 -6.44
C LEU A 41 20.71 -18.63 -5.61
N GLU A 42 21.50 -19.69 -5.80
CA GLU A 42 22.76 -19.87 -5.07
C GLU A 42 23.75 -18.78 -5.46
N ARG A 43 23.80 -18.42 -6.76
CA ARG A 43 24.60 -17.31 -7.25
C ARG A 43 23.99 -15.95 -6.94
N ALA A 44 22.67 -15.80 -6.93
CA ALA A 44 22.02 -14.50 -6.74
C ALA A 44 21.99 -14.03 -5.28
N LEU A 45 21.78 -14.95 -4.32
CA LEU A 45 21.57 -14.63 -2.90
C LEU A 45 22.67 -13.76 -2.27
N PRO A 46 23.98 -14.03 -2.50
CA PRO A 46 25.05 -13.20 -1.92
C PRO A 46 25.03 -11.74 -2.39
N HIS A 47 24.49 -11.48 -3.58
CA HIS A 47 24.52 -10.16 -4.22
C HIS A 47 23.23 -9.35 -4.01
N LEU A 48 22.21 -9.89 -3.33
CA LEU A 48 20.94 -9.17 -3.15
C LEU A 48 21.11 -7.80 -2.48
N PHE A 49 22.08 -7.67 -1.57
CA PHE A 49 22.38 -6.42 -0.88
C PHE A 49 23.13 -5.41 -1.76
N GLU A 50 23.76 -5.86 -2.85
CA GLU A 50 24.48 -5.01 -3.82
C GLU A 50 23.54 -4.41 -4.88
N LEU A 51 22.28 -4.86 -4.92
CA LEU A 51 21.29 -4.42 -5.90
C LEU A 51 21.18 -2.89 -5.96
N ASN A 52 21.04 -2.22 -4.82
CA ASN A 52 20.84 -0.78 -4.80
C ASN A 52 22.07 -0.02 -5.36
N ASP A 53 23.29 -0.48 -5.06
CA ASP A 53 24.52 0.10 -5.62
C ASP A 53 24.60 -0.13 -7.13
N LEU A 54 24.14 -1.28 -7.61
CA LEU A 54 24.06 -1.59 -9.04
C LEU A 54 23.02 -0.69 -9.74
N LEU A 55 21.84 -0.52 -9.15
CA LEU A 55 20.78 0.35 -9.68
C LEU A 55 21.22 1.82 -9.71
N GLU A 56 21.87 2.31 -8.66
CA GLU A 56 22.36 3.68 -8.60
C GLU A 56 23.43 3.94 -9.68
N ARG A 57 24.41 3.05 -9.83
CA ARG A 57 25.47 3.16 -10.84
C ARG A 57 24.93 3.20 -12.27
N HIS A 58 23.86 2.43 -12.54
CA HIS A 58 23.30 2.29 -13.88
C HIS A 58 21.99 3.07 -14.08
N PHE A 59 21.58 3.90 -13.12
CA PHE A 59 20.27 4.57 -13.15
C PHE A 59 20.03 5.31 -14.47
N THR A 60 21.00 6.13 -14.88
CA THR A 60 20.93 6.91 -16.12
C THR A 60 21.26 6.07 -17.36
N THR A 61 22.29 5.22 -17.29
CA THR A 61 22.82 4.50 -18.47
C THR A 61 21.89 3.37 -18.95
N ALA A 62 21.19 2.71 -18.02
CA ALA A 62 20.22 1.66 -18.34
C ALA A 62 18.76 2.17 -18.38
N GLY A 63 18.55 3.49 -18.22
CA GLY A 63 17.22 4.10 -18.24
C GLY A 63 16.26 3.49 -17.19
N LEU A 64 16.78 3.22 -16.00
CA LEU A 64 16.02 2.55 -14.94
C LEU A 64 14.98 3.49 -14.32
N PRO A 65 13.80 2.98 -13.92
CA PRO A 65 12.74 3.83 -13.40
C PRO A 65 12.95 4.25 -11.94
N ARG A 66 13.88 3.62 -11.21
CA ARG A 66 14.23 3.94 -9.82
C ARG A 66 15.65 3.52 -9.47
N ARG A 67 16.15 4.09 -8.38
CA ARG A 67 17.53 3.96 -7.86
C ARG A 67 17.70 2.88 -6.79
N SER A 68 16.59 2.40 -6.25
CA SER A 68 16.56 1.30 -5.28
C SER A 68 15.54 0.26 -5.71
N GLY A 69 15.62 -0.96 -5.20
CA GLY A 69 14.67 -2.01 -5.55
C GLY A 69 14.70 -3.16 -4.56
N ASN A 70 13.84 -4.15 -4.77
CA ASN A 70 13.91 -5.40 -4.04
C ASN A 70 13.82 -6.58 -5.00
N LEU A 71 14.59 -7.62 -4.70
CA LEU A 71 14.52 -8.95 -5.28
C LEU A 71 14.17 -9.90 -4.16
N ILE A 72 13.02 -10.55 -4.24
CA ILE A 72 12.45 -11.34 -3.15
C ILE A 72 12.32 -12.78 -3.63
N PRO A 73 13.23 -13.69 -3.22
CA PRO A 73 13.06 -15.12 -3.45
C PRO A 73 11.75 -15.60 -2.83
N THR A 74 10.94 -16.31 -3.60
CA THR A 74 9.59 -16.72 -3.16
C THR A 74 9.58 -18.00 -2.33
N GLY A 75 10.73 -18.67 -2.23
CA GLY A 75 10.87 -20.02 -1.68
C GLY A 75 10.65 -21.12 -2.72
N ARG A 76 10.18 -20.79 -3.94
CA ARG A 76 10.13 -21.74 -5.06
C ARG A 76 11.48 -21.76 -5.78
N PRO A 77 11.98 -22.94 -6.22
CA PRO A 77 13.24 -23.03 -6.94
C PRO A 77 13.27 -22.11 -8.16
N GLY A 78 14.27 -21.24 -8.20
CA GLY A 78 14.55 -20.31 -9.30
C GLY A 78 13.52 -19.20 -9.54
N GLU A 79 12.59 -18.97 -8.60
CA GLU A 79 11.58 -17.92 -8.71
C GLU A 79 11.93 -16.73 -7.81
N VAL A 80 11.95 -15.53 -8.40
CA VAL A 80 12.20 -14.26 -7.70
C VAL A 80 11.12 -13.25 -8.07
N LEU A 81 10.48 -12.64 -7.06
CA LEU A 81 9.64 -11.46 -7.24
C LEU A 81 10.53 -10.21 -7.36
N VAL A 82 10.36 -9.46 -8.44
CA VAL A 82 11.11 -8.26 -8.75
C VAL A 82 10.25 -7.01 -8.51
N ALA A 83 10.70 -6.16 -7.59
CA ALA A 83 10.04 -4.91 -7.22
C ALA A 83 10.91 -3.71 -7.61
N MET A 84 11.10 -3.52 -8.92
CA MET A 84 11.99 -2.51 -9.49
C MET A 84 11.29 -1.45 -10.35
N SER A 85 10.01 -1.58 -10.67
CA SER A 85 9.31 -0.58 -11.48
C SER A 85 8.86 0.65 -10.67
N ARG A 86 8.72 1.77 -11.38
CA ARG A 86 8.19 3.03 -10.89
C ARG A 86 7.54 3.76 -12.05
N VAL A 87 6.22 3.61 -12.17
CA VAL A 87 5.50 4.07 -13.35
C VAL A 87 5.17 5.56 -13.24
N ALA A 88 5.41 6.29 -14.31
CA ALA A 88 5.17 7.72 -14.42
C ALA A 88 4.67 8.06 -15.82
N ILE A 89 3.79 9.05 -15.93
CA ILE A 89 3.34 9.64 -17.20
C ILE A 89 3.92 11.06 -17.22
N GLU A 90 4.70 11.43 -18.23
CA GLU A 90 5.30 12.77 -18.33
C GLU A 90 6.06 13.22 -17.06
N GLY A 91 6.70 12.27 -16.37
CA GLY A 91 7.48 12.54 -15.15
C GLY A 91 6.65 12.71 -13.87
N ARG A 92 5.32 12.60 -13.93
CA ARG A 92 4.43 12.61 -12.75
C ARG A 92 3.89 11.21 -12.41
N PRO A 93 3.50 10.97 -11.15
CA PRO A 93 2.79 9.74 -10.78
C PRO A 93 1.50 9.56 -11.61
N VAL A 94 1.15 8.31 -11.90
CA VAL A 94 -0.14 7.92 -12.48
C VAL A 94 -1.25 8.16 -11.45
N ASP A 95 -2.31 8.86 -11.85
CA ASP A 95 -3.52 8.98 -11.05
C ASP A 95 -4.41 7.75 -11.25
N GLY A 96 -4.45 6.89 -10.23
CA GLY A 96 -5.26 5.68 -10.25
C GLY A 96 -6.78 5.90 -10.23
N SER A 97 -7.24 7.15 -10.18
CA SER A 97 -8.66 7.51 -10.30
C SER A 97 -9.05 8.01 -11.70
N ASP A 98 -8.09 8.10 -12.63
CA ASP A 98 -8.31 8.39 -14.04
C ASP A 98 -8.14 7.12 -14.89
N ALA A 99 -9.17 6.75 -15.64
CA ALA A 99 -9.18 5.50 -16.41
C ALA A 99 -8.19 5.48 -17.59
N ALA A 100 -7.94 6.64 -18.22
CA ALA A 100 -7.00 6.76 -19.32
C ALA A 100 -5.57 6.64 -18.79
N GLU A 101 -5.27 7.31 -17.67
CA GLU A 101 -3.97 7.19 -17.01
C GLU A 101 -3.69 5.80 -16.48
N LEU A 102 -4.69 5.14 -15.88
CA LEU A 102 -4.57 3.74 -15.48
C LEU A 102 -4.19 2.84 -16.66
N THR A 103 -4.88 2.99 -17.78
CA THR A 103 -4.61 2.19 -19.00
C THR A 103 -3.18 2.40 -19.49
N LEU A 104 -2.75 3.66 -19.61
CA LEU A 104 -1.39 3.98 -20.02
C LEU A 104 -0.35 3.48 -18.99
N GLY A 105 -0.63 3.64 -17.71
CA GLY A 105 0.23 3.17 -16.62
C GLY A 105 0.43 1.65 -16.62
N GLU A 106 -0.60 0.88 -16.96
CA GLU A 106 -0.50 -0.58 -17.12
C GLU A 106 0.44 -0.98 -18.26
N MET A 107 0.40 -0.26 -19.38
CA MET A 107 1.29 -0.49 -20.53
C MET A 107 2.74 -0.14 -20.17
N LEU A 108 2.95 1.05 -19.60
CA LEU A 108 4.28 1.53 -19.19
C LEU A 108 4.89 0.64 -18.09
N GLY A 109 4.08 0.11 -17.18
CA GLY A 109 4.53 -0.82 -16.15
C GLY A 109 5.09 -2.12 -16.72
N ARG A 110 4.49 -2.64 -17.80
CA ARG A 110 4.97 -3.85 -18.50
C ARG A 110 6.24 -3.57 -19.28
N GLU A 111 6.33 -2.43 -19.96
CA GLU A 111 7.57 -2.00 -20.62
C GLU A 111 8.73 -1.86 -19.61
N GLN A 112 8.46 -1.27 -18.44
CA GLN A 112 9.47 -1.20 -17.37
C GLN A 112 9.85 -2.57 -16.81
N ALA A 113 8.91 -3.53 -16.73
CA ALA A 113 9.22 -4.89 -16.30
C ALA A 113 10.21 -5.56 -17.26
N GLU A 114 9.99 -5.46 -18.58
CA GLU A 114 10.91 -5.97 -19.60
C GLU A 114 12.29 -5.33 -19.50
N ARG A 115 12.35 -4.01 -19.33
CA ARG A 115 13.61 -3.27 -19.16
C ARG A 115 14.37 -3.71 -17.91
N CYS A 116 13.68 -3.81 -16.77
CA CYS A 116 14.27 -4.27 -15.52
C CYS A 116 14.76 -5.73 -15.62
N ALA A 117 14.01 -6.61 -16.29
CA ALA A 117 14.42 -8.00 -16.49
C ALA A 117 15.66 -8.11 -17.40
N ALA A 118 15.72 -7.32 -18.47
CA ALA A 118 16.90 -7.25 -19.33
C ALA A 118 18.13 -6.76 -18.55
N PHE A 119 17.96 -5.71 -17.74
CA PHE A 119 19.02 -5.20 -16.87
C PHE A 119 19.53 -6.27 -15.90
N LEU A 120 18.62 -6.99 -15.22
CA LEU A 120 18.98 -8.04 -14.28
C LEU A 120 19.73 -9.19 -14.97
N ARG A 121 19.27 -9.65 -16.14
CA ARG A 121 19.98 -10.69 -16.91
C ARG A 121 21.43 -10.30 -17.22
N GLU A 122 21.67 -9.03 -17.53
CA GLU A 122 22.98 -8.54 -17.94
C GLU A 122 23.90 -8.24 -16.75
N HIS A 123 23.36 -7.71 -15.65
CA HIS A 123 24.19 -7.13 -14.58
C HIS A 123 24.10 -7.88 -13.25
N MET A 124 23.06 -8.68 -13.01
CA MET A 124 22.84 -9.35 -11.73
C MET A 124 23.30 -10.81 -11.78
N PRO A 125 24.27 -11.23 -10.94
CA PRO A 125 24.70 -12.62 -10.87
C PRO A 125 23.52 -13.58 -10.64
N GLY A 126 23.51 -14.68 -11.39
CA GLY A 126 22.46 -15.71 -11.33
C GLY A 126 21.22 -15.44 -12.18
N PHE A 127 21.06 -14.25 -12.75
CA PHE A 127 19.88 -13.91 -13.57
C PHE A 127 20.07 -14.17 -15.07
N GLY A 128 21.24 -14.57 -15.55
CA GLY A 128 21.57 -14.62 -17.00
C GLY A 128 20.57 -15.39 -17.86
N ASP A 129 20.12 -16.57 -17.41
CA ASP A 129 19.13 -17.42 -18.10
C ASP A 129 17.68 -17.14 -17.66
N GLY A 130 17.48 -16.11 -16.84
CA GLY A 130 16.20 -15.77 -16.24
C GLY A 130 15.22 -15.10 -17.21
N PHE A 131 13.95 -15.43 -17.09
CA PHE A 131 12.88 -14.84 -17.91
C PHE A 131 11.70 -14.39 -17.05
N ILE A 132 10.91 -13.44 -17.55
CA ILE A 132 9.67 -13.02 -16.88
C ILE A 132 8.65 -14.15 -17.02
N SER A 133 8.24 -14.74 -15.90
CA SER A 133 7.23 -15.79 -15.87
C SER A 133 5.82 -15.24 -15.70
N ASP A 134 5.68 -14.15 -14.96
CA ASP A 134 4.39 -13.49 -14.71
C ASP A 134 4.57 -12.01 -14.34
N THR A 135 3.51 -11.22 -14.47
CA THR A 135 3.46 -9.81 -14.06
C THR A 135 2.24 -9.58 -13.17
N ALA A 136 2.30 -8.59 -12.28
CA ALA A 136 1.13 -8.22 -11.49
C ALA A 136 -0.06 -7.92 -12.43
N PRO A 137 -1.26 -8.47 -12.15
CA PRO A 137 -2.41 -8.31 -13.04
C PRO A 137 -2.94 -6.88 -13.09
N ARG A 138 -2.55 -6.06 -12.10
CA ARG A 138 -2.84 -4.63 -12.02
C ARG A 138 -1.63 -3.85 -11.52
N LEU A 139 -1.55 -2.60 -11.94
CA LEU A 139 -0.64 -1.59 -11.45
C LEU A 139 -0.88 -1.35 -9.96
N GLY A 140 0.19 -1.42 -9.16
CA GLY A 140 0.17 -1.22 -7.72
C GLY A 140 0.00 0.26 -7.37
N ILE A 141 -1.23 0.76 -7.41
CA ILE A 141 -1.60 2.13 -7.04
C ILE A 141 -1.45 2.33 -5.53
N ARG A 142 -0.59 3.28 -5.15
CA ARG A 142 -0.30 3.59 -3.74
C ARG A 142 -1.25 4.60 -3.13
N GLU A 143 -1.69 5.59 -3.90
CA GLU A 143 -2.46 6.72 -3.41
C GLU A 143 -3.43 7.23 -4.48
N THR A 144 -4.66 7.53 -4.04
CA THR A 144 -5.71 8.21 -4.82
C THR A 144 -6.48 9.12 -3.86
N ARG A 145 -7.79 8.90 -3.65
CA ARG A 145 -8.63 9.64 -2.72
C ARG A 145 -8.63 8.97 -1.34
N ARG A 146 -8.55 9.78 -0.30
CA ARG A 146 -8.83 9.41 1.10
C ARG A 146 -10.08 10.15 1.56
N VAL A 147 -10.88 9.56 2.43
CA VAL A 147 -12.01 10.30 3.01
C VAL A 147 -11.55 11.19 4.15
N ARG A 148 -12.32 12.25 4.43
CA ARG A 148 -12.25 12.97 5.69
C ARG A 148 -13.09 12.23 6.73
N GLY A 149 -12.41 11.51 7.60
CA GLY A 149 -13.01 10.81 8.72
C GLY A 149 -12.98 11.63 10.00
N ARG A 150 -13.60 11.08 11.06
CA ARG A 150 -13.62 11.70 12.40
C ARG A 150 -12.24 11.83 13.04
N TYR A 151 -11.22 11.19 12.48
CA TYR A 151 -9.81 11.39 12.79
C TYR A 151 -8.97 11.12 11.54
N ALA A 152 -7.85 11.80 11.41
CA ALA A 152 -6.84 11.50 10.42
C ALA A 152 -5.61 10.93 11.14
N LEU A 153 -5.27 9.66 10.87
CA LEU A 153 -4.02 9.08 11.37
C LEU A 153 -2.83 9.91 10.85
N THR A 154 -1.99 10.40 11.77
CA THR A 154 -0.89 11.30 11.43
C THR A 154 0.44 10.56 11.32
N GLY A 155 1.45 11.21 10.72
CA GLY A 155 2.83 10.71 10.74
C GLY A 155 3.39 10.62 12.17
N ASP A 156 3.03 11.55 13.05
CA ASP A 156 3.48 11.55 14.44
C ASP A 156 2.87 10.39 15.23
N ASP A 157 1.61 10.02 14.95
CA ASP A 157 0.98 8.83 15.54
C ASP A 157 1.72 7.55 15.15
N VAL A 158 2.19 7.49 13.90
CA VAL A 158 2.99 6.37 13.38
C VAL A 158 4.34 6.35 14.06
N LEU A 159 5.14 7.42 13.94
CA LEU A 159 6.51 7.48 14.45
C LEU A 159 6.57 7.34 15.98
N GLY A 160 5.59 7.92 16.69
CA GLY A 160 5.46 7.81 18.14
C GLY A 160 4.85 6.49 18.62
N GLY A 161 4.50 5.57 17.71
CA GLY A 161 3.99 4.25 18.07
C GLY A 161 2.65 4.28 18.85
N ARG A 162 1.79 5.25 18.53
CA ARG A 162 0.63 5.60 19.37
C ARG A 162 -0.37 4.44 19.51
N LYS A 163 -0.88 4.25 20.74
CA LYS A 163 -2.01 3.38 21.05
C LYS A 163 -3.25 4.22 21.31
N PHE A 164 -4.34 3.88 20.66
CA PHE A 164 -5.62 4.52 20.86
C PHE A 164 -6.56 3.56 21.61
N GLU A 165 -7.40 4.11 22.49
CA GLU A 165 -8.42 3.32 23.20
C GLU A 165 -9.41 2.65 22.23
N ASP A 166 -9.70 3.33 21.12
CA ASP A 166 -10.52 2.85 20.02
C ASP A 166 -9.69 2.19 18.90
N GLY A 167 -8.47 1.73 19.18
CA GLY A 167 -7.62 1.02 18.23
C GLY A 167 -8.28 -0.25 17.71
N ILE A 168 -8.22 -0.51 16.41
CA ILE A 168 -8.86 -1.68 15.79
C ILE A 168 -7.88 -2.58 15.04
N CYS A 169 -6.68 -2.07 14.77
CA CYS A 169 -5.65 -2.76 14.01
C CYS A 169 -4.28 -2.35 14.53
N ARG A 170 -3.34 -3.30 14.59
CA ARG A 170 -1.92 -3.03 14.87
C ARG A 170 -1.13 -2.93 13.56
N ALA A 171 -0.23 -1.97 13.51
CA ALA A 171 0.68 -1.76 12.38
C ALA A 171 2.07 -1.33 12.86
N ALA A 172 3.10 -1.68 12.10
CA ALA A 172 4.49 -1.32 12.40
C ALA A 172 5.27 -0.98 11.12
N TRP A 173 4.56 -0.72 10.01
CA TRP A 173 5.22 -0.35 8.76
C TRP A 173 5.77 1.07 8.89
N PRO A 174 6.99 1.35 8.44
CA PRO A 174 7.52 2.71 8.43
C PRO A 174 6.72 3.62 7.49
N ILE A 175 6.95 4.93 7.58
CA ILE A 175 6.45 5.85 6.56
C ILE A 175 7.27 5.63 5.29
N GLU A 176 6.63 5.15 4.23
CA GLU A 176 7.23 4.87 2.92
C GLU A 176 6.62 5.79 1.85
N LEU A 177 7.29 6.91 1.56
CA LEU A 177 6.85 7.88 0.57
C LEU A 177 7.63 7.76 -0.74
N HIS A 178 6.95 7.37 -1.81
CA HIS A 178 7.54 7.33 -3.15
C HIS A 178 7.55 8.72 -3.78
N VAL A 179 8.66 9.44 -3.62
CA VAL A 179 8.88 10.82 -4.10
C VAL A 179 9.64 10.89 -5.43
N ALA A 180 9.64 12.03 -6.12
CA ALA A 180 10.25 12.18 -7.45
C ALA A 180 11.74 11.72 -7.56
N ASN A 181 12.25 11.66 -8.78
CA ASN A 181 13.65 11.30 -9.09
C ASN A 181 14.07 9.87 -8.73
N GLY A 182 13.11 8.95 -8.68
CA GLY A 182 13.38 7.53 -8.42
C GLY A 182 13.67 7.20 -6.94
N LEU A 183 13.40 8.13 -6.01
CA LEU A 183 13.69 8.00 -4.59
C LEU A 183 12.48 7.53 -3.77
N THR A 184 12.76 7.01 -2.58
CA THR A 184 11.76 6.69 -1.55
C THR A 184 12.22 7.33 -0.24
N ASP A 185 11.40 8.21 0.33
CA ASP A 185 11.62 8.82 1.64
C ASP A 185 11.09 7.86 2.70
N TRP A 186 12.03 7.27 3.45
CA TRP A 186 11.74 6.32 4.53
C TRP A 186 11.91 6.99 5.88
N ARG A 187 10.90 6.88 6.73
CA ARG A 187 10.99 7.30 8.14
C ARG A 187 10.53 6.15 9.01
N PHE A 188 11.46 5.62 9.79
CA PHE A 188 11.26 4.45 10.61
C PHE A 188 10.78 4.84 12.00
N LEU A 189 9.91 4.00 12.56
CA LEU A 189 9.64 4.00 14.00
C LEU A 189 10.90 3.51 14.73
N GLU A 190 11.04 3.87 16.00
CA GLU A 190 12.06 3.25 16.85
C GLU A 190 11.81 1.73 16.98
N ASP A 191 12.89 0.96 17.15
CA ASP A 191 12.79 -0.49 17.22
C ASP A 191 11.87 -0.95 18.36
N GLY A 192 11.06 -1.98 18.09
CA GLY A 192 10.01 -2.46 19.00
C GLY A 192 8.73 -1.62 19.05
N LEU A 193 8.70 -0.41 18.46
CA LEU A 193 7.46 0.35 18.34
C LEU A 193 6.53 -0.21 17.26
N TRP A 194 5.25 0.01 17.51
CA TRP A 194 4.14 -0.24 16.60
C TRP A 194 3.08 0.81 16.90
N TYR A 195 2.01 0.94 16.15
CA TYR A 195 0.89 1.84 16.45
C TYR A 195 -0.44 1.13 16.20
N THR A 196 -1.52 1.67 16.74
CA THR A 196 -2.87 1.22 16.41
C THR A 196 -3.56 2.18 15.46
N VAL A 197 -4.38 1.67 14.54
CA VAL A 197 -5.31 2.48 13.75
C VAL A 197 -6.59 2.68 14.56
N PRO A 198 -7.01 3.91 14.89
CA PRO A 198 -8.24 4.14 15.65
C PRO A 198 -9.48 3.99 14.76
N TYR A 199 -10.56 3.44 15.31
CA TYR A 199 -11.81 3.15 14.57
C TYR A 199 -12.37 4.38 13.85
N ARG A 200 -12.27 5.55 14.48
CA ARG A 200 -12.67 6.84 13.92
C ARG A 200 -11.99 7.22 12.59
N CYS A 201 -10.87 6.60 12.21
CA CYS A 201 -10.30 6.75 10.87
C CYS A 201 -11.13 6.09 9.76
N LEU A 202 -11.93 5.07 10.11
CA LEU A 202 -12.82 4.37 9.17
C LEU A 202 -14.17 5.07 8.99
N VAL A 203 -14.51 6.03 9.85
CA VAL A 203 -15.83 6.66 9.94
C VAL A 203 -15.83 7.99 9.20
N PRO A 204 -16.41 8.08 7.99
CA PRO A 204 -16.48 9.34 7.25
C PRO A 204 -17.45 10.33 7.89
N GLU A 205 -17.20 11.62 7.73
CA GLU A 205 -18.11 12.66 8.20
C GLU A 205 -19.37 12.77 7.31
N GLY A 206 -20.50 13.18 7.90
CA GLY A 206 -21.74 13.46 7.14
C GLY A 206 -22.56 12.24 6.70
N VAL A 207 -22.10 11.01 6.95
CA VAL A 207 -22.81 9.77 6.58
C VAL A 207 -22.98 8.83 7.78
N ARG A 208 -24.09 8.09 7.82
CA ARG A 208 -24.44 7.26 8.99
C ARG A 208 -24.11 5.78 8.82
N ASN A 209 -24.10 5.26 7.61
CA ASN A 209 -24.10 3.82 7.34
C ASN A 209 -22.96 3.35 6.42
N LEU A 210 -21.89 4.14 6.31
CA LEU A 210 -20.73 3.84 5.49
C LEU A 210 -19.46 3.84 6.37
N LEU A 211 -18.62 2.82 6.17
CA LEU A 211 -17.23 2.82 6.61
C LEU A 211 -16.31 2.78 5.40
N VAL A 212 -15.07 3.23 5.59
CA VAL A 212 -14.00 3.06 4.61
C VAL A 212 -12.88 2.22 5.20
N VAL A 213 -12.16 1.49 4.34
CA VAL A 213 -10.99 0.70 4.73
C VAL A 213 -9.90 0.77 3.68
N GLY A 214 -8.69 0.37 4.08
CA GLY A 214 -7.51 0.32 3.25
C GLY A 214 -7.11 1.68 2.70
N ARG A 215 -6.90 1.77 1.40
CA ARG A 215 -6.43 3.01 0.75
C ARG A 215 -7.43 4.18 0.80
N CYS A 216 -8.65 3.96 1.27
CA CYS A 216 -9.66 5.00 1.45
C CYS A 216 -9.64 5.66 2.84
N LEU A 217 -8.91 5.07 3.80
CA LEU A 217 -8.82 5.50 5.20
C LEU A 217 -8.51 7.00 5.34
N SER A 218 -9.11 7.63 6.35
CA SER A 218 -8.75 8.98 6.78
C SER A 218 -7.37 9.02 7.45
N ALA A 219 -6.42 9.70 6.81
CA ALA A 219 -5.05 9.87 7.29
C ALA A 219 -4.39 11.10 6.64
N THR A 220 -3.39 11.67 7.32
CA THR A 220 -2.46 12.61 6.67
C THR A 220 -1.63 11.87 5.63
N ARG A 221 -0.91 12.60 4.78
CA ARG A 221 -0.05 11.99 3.75
C ARG A 221 0.95 10.99 4.36
N GLU A 222 1.59 11.37 5.45
CA GLU A 222 2.59 10.57 6.16
C GLU A 222 1.96 9.35 6.85
N GLY A 223 0.89 9.56 7.61
CA GLY A 223 0.18 8.46 8.27
C GLY A 223 -0.36 7.44 7.26
N PHE A 224 -0.87 7.94 6.13
CA PHE A 224 -1.35 7.12 5.02
C PHE A 224 -0.24 6.28 4.40
N ALA A 225 0.94 6.86 4.17
CA ALA A 225 2.08 6.18 3.56
C ALA A 225 2.58 4.97 4.36
N SER A 226 2.32 4.94 5.67
CA SER A 226 2.59 3.80 6.54
C SER A 226 1.44 2.79 6.55
N VAL A 227 0.20 3.24 6.78
CA VAL A 227 -0.94 2.35 7.02
C VAL A 227 -1.51 1.70 5.75
N ARG A 228 -1.29 2.25 4.56
CA ARG A 228 -1.84 1.74 3.28
C ARG A 228 -1.38 0.35 2.84
N VAL A 229 -0.46 -0.28 3.56
CA VAL A 229 0.10 -1.59 3.22
C VAL A 229 -0.87 -2.74 3.52
N ILE A 230 -0.60 -3.91 2.93
CA ILE A 230 -1.55 -5.04 2.87
C ILE A 230 -2.01 -5.50 4.26
N GLY A 231 -1.09 -5.61 5.22
CA GLY A 231 -1.38 -6.08 6.59
C GLY A 231 -2.45 -5.25 7.32
N PRO A 232 -2.24 -3.94 7.50
CA PRO A 232 -3.25 -3.05 8.08
C PRO A 232 -4.54 -3.01 7.25
N CYS A 233 -4.48 -2.97 5.92
CA CYS A 233 -5.69 -2.98 5.07
C CYS A 233 -6.59 -4.21 5.34
N MET A 234 -6.00 -5.40 5.50
CA MET A 234 -6.76 -6.61 5.83
C MET A 234 -7.39 -6.52 7.23
N SER A 235 -6.62 -6.02 8.20
CA SER A 235 -7.09 -5.85 9.58
C SER A 235 -8.25 -4.84 9.66
N GLU A 236 -8.17 -3.75 8.90
CA GLU A 236 -9.22 -2.72 8.82
C GLU A 236 -10.50 -3.29 8.23
N GLY A 237 -10.40 -4.12 7.19
CA GLY A 237 -11.55 -4.83 6.62
C GLY A 237 -12.25 -5.74 7.64
N GLN A 238 -11.48 -6.49 8.42
CA GLN A 238 -12.00 -7.34 9.49
C GLN A 238 -12.66 -6.50 10.60
N ALA A 239 -12.05 -5.38 10.98
CA ALA A 239 -12.61 -4.45 11.96
C ALA A 239 -13.91 -3.79 11.51
N ALA A 240 -13.99 -3.34 10.24
CA ALA A 240 -15.21 -2.78 9.68
C ALA A 240 -16.37 -3.79 9.67
N ALA A 241 -16.08 -5.05 9.32
CA ALA A 241 -17.07 -6.13 9.38
C ALA A 241 -17.53 -6.41 10.82
N ALA A 242 -16.60 -6.41 11.79
CA ALA A 242 -16.94 -6.55 13.20
C ALA A 242 -17.82 -5.39 13.69
N ALA A 243 -17.53 -4.14 13.29
CA ALA A 243 -18.33 -2.97 13.62
C ALA A 243 -19.76 -3.05 13.08
N VAL A 244 -19.92 -3.44 11.82
CA VAL A 244 -21.24 -3.68 11.23
C VAL A 244 -22.01 -4.77 11.99
N ALA A 245 -21.33 -5.82 12.43
CA ALA A 245 -21.95 -6.92 13.18
C ALA A 245 -22.28 -6.56 14.66
N THR A 246 -21.63 -5.54 15.22
CA THR A 246 -21.89 -5.01 16.57
C THR A 246 -22.94 -3.91 16.58
N ALA A 247 -23.25 -3.31 15.42
CA ALA A 247 -24.20 -2.22 15.32
C ALA A 247 -25.63 -2.63 15.75
N SER A 248 -26.14 -2.00 16.81
CA SER A 248 -27.45 -2.29 17.41
C SER A 248 -28.18 -1.02 17.85
N PRO A 249 -29.49 -0.86 17.56
CA PRO A 249 -30.28 -1.73 16.71
C PRO A 249 -29.78 -1.71 15.26
N ARG A 250 -30.21 -2.68 14.44
CA ARG A 250 -29.86 -2.70 13.01
C ARG A 250 -30.26 -1.37 12.36
N GLY A 251 -29.32 -0.71 11.69
CA GLY A 251 -29.48 0.64 11.13
C GLY A 251 -28.97 1.77 12.03
N ALA A 252 -28.46 1.47 13.24
CA ALA A 252 -27.73 2.42 14.06
C ALA A 252 -26.53 3.00 13.30
N ALA A 253 -26.16 4.25 13.58
CA ALA A 253 -25.04 4.88 12.87
C ALA A 253 -23.74 4.14 13.19
N LEU A 254 -22.95 3.84 12.17
CA LEU A 254 -21.64 3.19 12.34
C LEU A 254 -20.67 4.05 13.16
N ALA A 255 -20.96 5.35 13.23
CA ALA A 255 -20.23 6.32 14.01
C ALA A 255 -20.51 6.26 15.53
N ASP A 256 -21.59 5.58 15.93
CA ASP A 256 -22.06 5.49 17.32
C ASP A 256 -21.98 4.04 17.85
N VAL A 257 -21.31 3.14 17.11
CA VAL A 257 -21.12 1.74 17.49
C VAL A 257 -20.24 1.64 18.74
N ASP A 258 -20.57 0.71 19.64
CA ASP A 258 -19.73 0.37 20.78
C ASP A 258 -18.40 -0.24 20.32
N VAL A 259 -17.37 0.59 20.24
CA VAL A 259 -16.02 0.18 19.82
C VAL A 259 -15.40 -0.80 20.82
N GLY A 260 -15.78 -0.76 22.10
CA GLY A 260 -15.39 -1.76 23.09
C GLY A 260 -15.89 -3.15 22.69
N GLY A 261 -17.16 -3.24 22.31
CA GLY A 261 -17.76 -4.46 21.74
C GLY A 261 -17.12 -4.91 20.42
N VAL A 262 -16.74 -3.98 19.54
CA VAL A 262 -15.97 -4.28 18.31
C VAL A 262 -14.62 -4.90 18.65
N ARG A 263 -13.87 -4.27 19.55
CA ARG A 263 -12.56 -4.76 20.02
C ARG A 263 -12.68 -6.12 20.69
N ALA A 264 -13.68 -6.33 21.54
CA ALA A 264 -13.93 -7.64 22.16
C ALA A 264 -14.19 -8.72 21.11
N ARG A 265 -14.96 -8.41 20.06
CA ARG A 265 -15.20 -9.33 18.94
C ARG A 265 -13.93 -9.63 18.15
N LEU A 266 -13.10 -8.62 17.88
CA LEU A 266 -11.82 -8.80 17.21
C LEU A 266 -10.85 -9.68 18.03
N ALA A 267 -10.76 -9.44 19.33
CA ALA A 267 -9.97 -10.26 20.24
C ALA A 267 -10.43 -11.72 20.27
N ALA A 268 -11.76 -11.97 20.26
CA ALA A 268 -12.31 -13.32 20.18
C ALA A 268 -11.98 -14.04 18.86
N LEU A 269 -11.69 -13.29 17.79
CA LEU A 269 -11.21 -13.81 16.50
C LEU A 269 -9.68 -13.93 16.42
N GLY A 270 -8.96 -13.67 17.50
CA GLY A 270 -7.50 -13.75 17.56
C GLY A 270 -6.78 -12.56 16.93
N VAL A 271 -7.46 -11.44 16.68
CA VAL A 271 -6.81 -10.22 16.16
C VAL A 271 -5.97 -9.59 17.27
N PRO A 272 -4.66 -9.34 17.06
CA PRO A 272 -3.82 -8.66 18.03
C PRO A 272 -4.14 -7.15 18.03
N LEU A 273 -4.69 -6.67 19.15
CA LEU A 273 -5.08 -5.27 19.38
C LEU A 273 -4.06 -4.49 20.21
#